data_AF-A0AAU7FZI9-F1
#
_entry.id   AF-A0AAU7FZI9-F1
#
_cell.length_a   1.000
_cell.length_b   1.000
_cell.length_c   1.000
_cell.angle_alpha   90.00
_cell.angle_beta   90.00
_cell.angle_gamma   90.00
#
_symmetry.space_group_name_H-M   'P 1'
#
loop_
_entity.id
_entity.type
_entity.pdbx_description
1 polymer ?
#
loop_
_entity_poly.entity_id
_entity_poly.type
_entity_poly.pdbx_seq_one_letter_code
_entity_poly.pdbx_strand_id
1 'polypeptide(L)'
;MKSKLLSGMVLFMLSASAMAQQSFSTPNQATDALANAIGEHNERAMSNLLGDNWRDFLPPEGVDPDAVDRFLRDWKVRHNTVVEGDTAHLVVGDNSWQLPIPVIKTATGWQFDIKEGAEEILTREIGRNELAAIEALHAYVDAQQSYFAMNQKYAQKIVSSKGKKDGLYWPASPGEAPSPLGPAFSPKEPGTGYHGYRFRILPDKNGFAMVAWPVSYGQTGVMSFVINQDDKVYQSDLGSESEQKARALASYAPDKTWQPVEP
;
A
#
# COMPACT_ATOMS: atom_id res chain seq x y z
N MET A 1 1.89 45.49 -60.90
CA MET A 1 2.28 46.32 -59.74
C MET A 1 2.81 45.41 -58.65
N LYS A 2 3.90 45.84 -58.00
CA LYS A 2 4.85 45.01 -57.25
C LYS A 2 4.26 44.44 -55.94
N SER A 3 4.48 43.16 -55.73
CA SER A 3 4.34 42.44 -54.46
C SER A 3 5.32 42.97 -53.41
N LYS A 4 4.88 43.15 -52.16
CA LYS A 4 5.76 43.15 -50.99
C LYS A 4 5.22 42.22 -49.92
N LEU A 5 5.95 41.11 -49.77
CA LEU A 5 5.99 40.27 -48.58
C LEU A 5 6.36 41.12 -47.36
N LEU A 6 5.68 40.91 -46.23
CA LEU A 6 6.22 41.22 -44.92
C LEU A 6 6.08 39.97 -44.05
N SER A 7 7.25 39.37 -43.86
CA SER A 7 7.55 38.25 -42.99
C SER A 7 7.33 38.68 -41.54
N GLY A 8 6.44 37.98 -40.83
CA GLY A 8 6.28 38.07 -39.37
C GLY A 8 6.78 36.77 -38.76
N MET A 9 8.02 36.79 -38.26
CA MET A 9 8.70 35.67 -37.63
C MET A 9 7.99 35.29 -36.33
N VAL A 10 7.25 34.18 -36.32
CA VAL A 10 6.70 33.57 -35.11
C VAL A 10 7.85 32.92 -34.35
N LEU A 11 8.26 33.55 -33.26
CA LEU A 11 9.19 32.98 -32.30
C LEU A 11 8.45 31.87 -31.53
N PHE A 12 8.60 30.62 -31.95
CA PHE A 12 8.24 29.48 -31.11
C PHE A 12 9.23 29.46 -29.94
N MET A 13 8.83 30.00 -28.80
CA MET A 13 9.44 29.60 -27.53
C MET A 13 9.05 28.14 -27.32
N LEU A 14 9.94 27.23 -27.74
CA LEU A 14 9.95 25.87 -27.23
C LEU A 14 10.20 26.00 -25.73
N SER A 15 9.15 25.84 -24.93
CA SER A 15 9.28 25.52 -23.53
C SER A 15 10.15 24.28 -23.46
N ALA A 16 11.42 24.45 -23.11
CA ALA A 16 12.26 23.34 -22.72
C ALA A 16 11.57 22.70 -21.51
N SER A 17 10.93 21.55 -21.74
CA SER A 17 10.49 20.68 -20.67
C SER A 17 11.67 20.53 -19.71
N ALA A 18 11.44 20.75 -18.42
CA ALA A 18 12.45 20.57 -17.39
C ALA A 18 12.95 19.11 -17.45
N MET A 19 14.02 18.90 -18.21
CA MET A 19 14.76 17.65 -18.31
C MET A 19 15.94 17.81 -17.36
N ALA A 20 15.74 17.52 -16.08
CA ALA A 20 16.85 17.45 -15.15
C ALA A 20 16.68 16.26 -14.23
N GLN A 21 16.61 15.09 -14.85
CA GLN A 21 16.84 13.86 -14.15
C GLN A 21 18.22 13.37 -14.57
N GLN A 22 19.11 13.30 -13.58
CA GLN A 22 20.53 13.08 -13.80
C GLN A 22 20.75 11.73 -14.51
N SER A 23 21.51 11.77 -15.61
CA SER A 23 21.93 10.58 -16.34
C SER A 23 23.34 10.15 -15.92
N PHE A 24 23.56 8.84 -15.89
CA PHE A 24 24.79 8.20 -15.44
C PHE A 24 25.36 7.29 -16.53
N SER A 25 26.68 7.11 -16.53
CA SER A 25 27.32 6.19 -17.49
C SER A 25 27.05 4.72 -17.20
N THR A 26 26.78 4.39 -15.93
CA THR A 26 26.49 3.03 -15.45
C THR A 26 25.33 3.07 -14.45
N PRO A 27 24.57 1.98 -14.30
CA PRO A 27 23.48 1.93 -13.33
C PRO A 27 23.99 1.97 -11.88
N ASN A 28 25.18 1.42 -11.59
CA ASN A 28 25.81 1.50 -10.27
C ASN A 28 26.02 2.94 -9.82
N GLN A 29 26.49 3.82 -10.72
CA GLN A 29 26.66 5.24 -10.39
C GLN A 29 25.33 5.91 -10.00
N ALA A 30 24.22 5.53 -10.62
CA ALA A 30 22.90 6.05 -10.27
C ALA A 30 22.47 5.58 -8.87
N THR A 31 22.62 4.28 -8.58
CA THR A 31 22.24 3.71 -7.28
C THR A 31 23.14 4.18 -6.14
N ASP A 32 24.43 4.39 -6.39
CA ASP A 32 25.37 4.98 -5.42
C ASP A 32 25.01 6.44 -5.14
N ALA A 33 24.66 7.21 -6.18
CA ALA A 33 24.23 8.60 -6.02
C ALA A 33 22.96 8.70 -5.17
N LEU A 34 22.00 7.79 -5.35
CA LEU A 34 20.81 7.71 -4.51
C LEU A 34 21.16 7.42 -3.05
N ALA A 35 21.99 6.41 -2.79
CA ALA A 35 22.37 6.05 -1.42
C ALA A 35 23.11 7.21 -0.71
N ASN A 36 23.98 7.91 -1.42
CA ASN A 36 24.65 9.10 -0.91
C ASN A 36 23.66 10.23 -0.62
N ALA A 37 22.72 10.51 -1.53
CA ALA A 37 21.71 11.54 -1.35
C ALA A 37 20.82 11.27 -0.13
N ILE A 38 20.43 10.00 0.07
CA ILE A 38 19.68 9.55 1.26
C ILE A 38 20.53 9.72 2.53
N GLY A 39 21.79 9.28 2.52
CA GLY A 39 22.68 9.33 3.68
C GLY A 39 23.07 10.75 4.11
N GLU A 40 23.11 11.69 3.18
CA GLU A 40 23.39 13.11 3.44
C GLU A 40 22.12 13.94 3.72
N HIS A 41 20.93 13.33 3.66
CA HIS A 41 19.65 14.05 3.66
C HIS A 41 19.62 15.18 2.61
N ASN A 42 20.19 14.91 1.43
CA ASN A 42 20.44 15.91 0.41
C ASN A 42 19.25 16.04 -0.55
N GLU A 43 18.30 16.86 -0.13
CA GLU A 43 17.07 17.17 -0.85
C GLU A 43 17.26 17.60 -2.31
N ARG A 44 18.27 18.43 -2.56
CA ARG A 44 18.57 18.89 -3.92
C ARG A 44 19.10 17.74 -4.79
N ALA A 45 19.94 16.87 -4.22
CA ALA A 45 20.40 15.69 -4.93
C ALA A 45 19.24 14.73 -5.22
N MET A 46 18.32 14.53 -4.26
CA MET A 46 17.09 13.74 -4.47
C MET A 46 16.25 14.31 -5.61
N SER A 47 16.00 15.62 -5.65
CA SER A 47 15.28 16.27 -6.76
C SER A 47 15.99 16.09 -8.10
N ASN A 48 17.32 16.20 -8.15
CA ASN A 48 18.08 15.97 -9.39
C ASN A 48 18.04 14.50 -9.85
N LEU A 49 17.94 13.56 -8.93
CA LEU A 49 17.93 12.12 -9.21
C LEU A 49 16.55 11.59 -9.59
N LEU A 50 15.51 12.05 -8.89
CA LEU A 50 14.16 11.51 -8.94
C LEU A 50 13.14 12.46 -9.60
N GLY A 51 13.54 13.70 -9.92
CA GLY A 51 12.68 14.75 -10.42
C GLY A 51 12.05 15.58 -9.30
N ASP A 52 11.66 16.82 -9.58
CA ASP A 52 11.19 17.78 -8.56
C ASP A 52 9.95 17.33 -7.79
N ASN A 53 9.14 16.43 -8.37
CA ASN A 53 7.90 15.91 -7.81
C ASN A 53 8.07 14.56 -7.08
N TRP A 54 9.29 14.13 -6.78
CA TRP A 54 9.54 12.82 -6.14
C TRP A 54 8.80 12.63 -4.80
N ARG A 55 8.49 13.72 -4.10
CA ARG A 55 7.70 13.75 -2.86
C ARG A 55 6.23 13.36 -3.02
N ASP A 56 5.72 13.36 -4.25
CA ASP A 56 4.35 12.91 -4.51
C ASP A 56 4.23 11.38 -4.38
N PHE A 57 5.36 10.66 -4.46
CA PHE A 57 5.40 9.19 -4.52
C PHE A 57 6.13 8.55 -3.35
N LEU A 58 7.13 9.24 -2.80
CA LEU A 58 7.83 8.78 -1.60
C LEU A 58 7.23 9.43 -0.36
N PRO A 59 6.96 8.64 0.70
CA PRO A 59 6.30 9.16 1.89
C PRO A 59 7.13 10.29 2.51
N PRO A 60 6.47 11.35 3.02
CA PRO A 60 7.16 12.45 3.67
C PRO A 60 7.90 11.96 4.93
N GLU A 61 8.90 12.74 5.34
CA GLU A 61 9.64 12.47 6.58
C GLU A 61 8.69 12.29 7.77
N GLY A 62 8.92 11.24 8.56
CA GLY A 62 8.14 10.93 9.77
C GLY A 62 6.99 9.93 9.61
N VAL A 63 6.63 9.50 8.39
CA VAL A 63 5.66 8.40 8.18
C VAL A 63 6.21 7.07 8.70
N ASP A 64 7.47 6.78 8.36
CA ASP A 64 8.28 5.74 8.97
C ASP A 64 9.60 6.37 9.39
N PRO A 65 9.76 6.73 10.68
CA PRO A 65 10.94 7.44 11.16
C PRO A 65 12.23 6.63 10.99
N ASP A 66 12.14 5.31 10.87
CA ASP A 66 13.28 4.40 10.80
C ASP A 66 13.60 3.96 9.35
N ALA A 67 12.87 4.44 8.34
CA ALA A 67 13.01 3.97 6.96
C ALA A 67 14.39 4.25 6.37
N VAL A 68 14.92 5.46 6.57
CA VAL A 68 16.25 5.86 6.10
C VAL A 68 17.33 5.05 6.82
N ASP A 69 17.25 4.94 8.14
CA ASP A 69 18.20 4.19 8.94
C ASP A 69 18.23 2.70 8.56
N ARG A 70 17.06 2.11 8.31
CA ARG A 70 16.93 0.72 7.84
C ARG A 70 17.59 0.55 6.47
N PHE A 71 17.28 1.43 5.51
CA PHE A 71 17.91 1.39 4.19
C PHE A 71 19.44 1.52 4.28
N LEU A 72 19.96 2.48 5.05
CA LEU A 72 21.40 2.70 5.19
C LEU A 72 22.11 1.56 5.91
N ARG A 73 21.45 0.89 6.87
CA ARG A 73 21.96 -0.36 7.45
C ARG A 73 22.04 -1.45 6.39
N ASP A 74 20.95 -1.70 5.68
CA ASP A 74 20.86 -2.80 4.72
C ASP A 74 21.85 -2.58 3.57
N TRP A 75 22.02 -1.35 3.10
CA TRP A 75 23.04 -0.93 2.14
C TRP A 75 24.46 -1.30 2.62
N LYS A 76 24.78 -1.06 3.89
CA LYS A 76 26.09 -1.38 4.47
C LYS A 76 26.32 -2.89 4.64
N VAL A 77 25.26 -3.66 4.93
CA VAL A 77 25.33 -5.12 5.02
C VAL A 77 25.68 -5.70 3.65
N ARG A 78 24.90 -5.34 2.63
CA ARG A 78 25.11 -5.76 1.24
C ARG A 78 24.32 -4.84 0.32
N HIS A 79 24.91 -4.46 -0.81
CA HIS A 79 24.18 -3.84 -1.90
C HIS A 79 24.68 -4.37 -3.25
N ASN A 80 23.79 -4.44 -4.22
CA ASN A 80 24.11 -4.77 -5.59
C ASN A 80 23.13 -4.10 -6.55
N THR A 81 23.63 -3.73 -7.72
CA THR A 81 22.80 -3.25 -8.83
C THR A 81 22.60 -4.40 -9.80
N VAL A 82 21.39 -4.97 -9.82
CA VAL A 82 21.03 -6.07 -10.71
C VAL A 82 20.56 -5.47 -12.03
N VAL A 83 21.19 -5.86 -13.14
CA VAL A 83 20.88 -5.34 -14.48
C VAL A 83 20.21 -6.43 -15.31
N GLU A 84 19.04 -6.13 -15.86
CA GLU A 84 18.22 -7.01 -16.69
C GLU A 84 17.85 -6.26 -17.98
N GLY A 85 18.64 -6.49 -19.03
CA GLY A 85 18.48 -5.80 -20.30
C GLY A 85 18.74 -4.29 -20.16
N ASP A 86 17.70 -3.49 -20.37
CA ASP A 86 17.74 -2.03 -20.29
C ASP A 86 17.19 -1.49 -18.96
N THR A 87 16.92 -2.36 -17.98
CA THR A 87 16.46 -1.98 -16.64
C THR A 87 17.45 -2.47 -15.59
N ALA A 88 17.62 -1.70 -14.52
CA ALA A 88 18.45 -2.07 -13.39
C ALA A 88 17.76 -1.73 -12.07
N HIS A 89 17.96 -2.59 -11.07
CA HIS A 89 17.38 -2.41 -9.74
C HIS A 89 18.46 -2.43 -8.66
N LEU A 90 18.34 -1.53 -7.69
CA LEU A 90 19.11 -1.59 -6.46
C LEU A 90 18.52 -2.67 -5.55
N VAL A 91 19.35 -3.59 -5.10
CA VAL A 91 19.04 -4.60 -4.09
C VAL A 91 19.94 -4.38 -2.88
N VAL A 92 19.37 -4.32 -1.68
CA VAL A 92 20.10 -4.12 -0.41
C VAL A 92 19.76 -5.16 0.65
N GLY A 93 20.69 -5.36 1.58
CA GLY A 93 20.54 -6.25 2.74
C GLY A 93 20.55 -7.74 2.39
N ASP A 94 20.52 -8.58 3.43
CA ASP A 94 20.53 -10.04 3.28
C ASP A 94 19.20 -10.60 2.80
N ASN A 95 18.10 -9.89 3.10
CA ASN A 95 16.77 -10.22 2.61
C ASN A 95 16.56 -9.83 1.14
N SER A 96 17.60 -9.31 0.47
CA SER A 96 17.57 -8.91 -0.95
C SER A 96 16.41 -7.98 -1.26
N TRP A 97 16.20 -6.96 -0.41
CA TRP A 97 15.14 -5.98 -0.65
C TRP A 97 15.47 -5.18 -1.90
N GLN A 98 14.57 -5.23 -2.88
CA GLN A 98 14.69 -4.49 -4.13
C GLN A 98 14.01 -3.12 -4.01
N LEU A 99 14.74 -2.06 -4.31
CA LEU A 99 14.19 -0.71 -4.45
C LEU A 99 13.14 -0.71 -5.58
N PRO A 100 11.91 -0.20 -5.33
CA PRO A 100 10.85 -0.21 -6.33
C PRO A 100 11.08 0.77 -7.49
N ILE A 101 11.96 1.76 -7.33
CA ILE A 101 12.28 2.74 -8.37
C ILE A 101 13.42 2.19 -9.24
N PRO A 102 13.18 1.78 -10.50
CA PRO A 102 14.21 1.26 -11.38
C PRO A 102 15.12 2.38 -11.91
N VAL A 103 16.31 1.96 -12.37
CA VAL A 103 17.18 2.75 -13.23
C VAL A 103 17.05 2.18 -14.65
N ILE A 104 16.60 2.98 -15.60
CA ILE A 104 16.41 2.58 -17.00
C ILE A 104 17.52 3.13 -17.89
N LYS A 105 17.83 2.39 -18.95
CA LYS A 105 18.78 2.82 -19.98
C LYS A 105 18.07 3.71 -20.99
N THR A 106 18.71 4.83 -21.29
CA THR A 106 18.25 5.84 -22.25
C THR A 106 19.33 6.10 -23.30
N ALA A 107 19.04 6.95 -24.27
CA ALA A 107 20.02 7.37 -25.28
C ALA A 107 21.22 8.13 -24.69
N THR A 108 21.06 8.75 -23.51
CA THR A 108 22.08 9.59 -22.87
C THR A 108 22.73 8.93 -21.64
N GLY A 109 22.41 7.67 -21.35
CA GLY A 109 22.91 6.92 -20.19
C GLY A 109 21.78 6.32 -19.35
N TRP A 110 22.06 6.05 -18.09
CA TRP A 110 21.17 5.42 -17.13
C TRP A 110 20.52 6.46 -16.22
N GLN A 111 19.21 6.36 -16.00
CA GLN A 111 18.44 7.34 -15.24
C GLN A 111 17.34 6.64 -14.43
N PHE A 112 16.99 7.14 -13.24
CA PHE A 112 15.82 6.63 -12.52
C PHE A 112 14.52 6.90 -13.29
N ASP A 113 13.62 5.92 -13.30
CA ASP A 113 12.23 6.09 -13.74
C ASP A 113 11.30 6.14 -12.52
N ILE A 114 11.02 7.36 -12.07
CA ILE A 114 10.13 7.58 -10.93
C ILE A 114 8.68 7.23 -11.24
N LYS A 115 8.26 7.29 -12.52
CA LYS A 115 6.89 7.01 -12.91
C LYS A 115 6.63 5.50 -12.81
N GLU A 116 7.51 4.69 -13.36
CA GLU A 116 7.46 3.24 -13.19
C GLU A 116 7.59 2.88 -11.70
N GLY A 117 8.50 3.54 -10.98
CA GLY A 117 8.64 3.34 -9.54
C GLY A 117 7.37 3.63 -8.73
N ALA A 118 6.61 4.65 -9.09
CA ALA A 118 5.35 5.00 -8.44
C ALA A 118 4.28 3.91 -8.62
N GLU A 119 4.17 3.34 -9.82
CA GLU A 119 3.24 2.24 -10.12
C GLU A 119 3.59 0.97 -9.31
N GLU A 120 4.89 0.66 -9.19
CA GLU A 120 5.38 -0.46 -8.38
C GLU A 120 5.16 -0.22 -6.86
N ILE A 121 5.43 0.99 -6.36
CA ILE A 121 5.18 1.36 -4.95
C ILE A 121 3.70 1.14 -4.61
N LEU A 122 2.81 1.65 -5.46
CA LEU A 122 1.37 1.50 -5.28
C LEU A 122 0.96 0.02 -5.29
N THR A 123 1.47 -0.75 -6.26
CA THR A 123 1.18 -2.18 -6.37
C THR A 123 1.60 -2.94 -5.12
N ARG A 124 2.80 -2.67 -4.59
CA ARG A 124 3.29 -3.28 -3.36
C ARG A 124 2.48 -2.86 -2.13
N GLU A 125 2.03 -1.62 -2.07
CA GLU A 125 1.20 -1.14 -0.98
C GLU A 125 -0.17 -1.80 -0.97
N ILE A 126 -0.83 -1.87 -2.14
CA ILE A 126 -2.07 -2.62 -2.33
C ILE A 126 -1.91 -4.07 -1.86
N GLY A 127 -0.85 -4.76 -2.30
CA GLY A 127 -0.60 -6.14 -1.90
C GLY A 127 -0.41 -6.31 -0.38
N ARG A 128 0.33 -5.41 0.28
CA ARG A 128 0.48 -5.43 1.75
C ARG A 128 -0.83 -5.16 2.47
N ASN A 129 -1.63 -4.23 1.98
CA ASN A 129 -2.92 -3.89 2.57
C ASN A 129 -3.93 -5.05 2.43
N GLU A 130 -3.95 -5.69 1.26
CA GLU A 130 -4.77 -6.88 1.01
C GLU A 130 -4.38 -8.05 1.90
N LEU A 131 -3.07 -8.32 2.05
CA LEU A 131 -2.58 -9.35 2.96
C LEU A 131 -2.97 -9.05 4.41
N ALA A 132 -2.79 -7.81 4.87
CA ALA A 132 -3.20 -7.38 6.21
C ALA A 132 -4.72 -7.51 6.42
N ALA A 133 -5.53 -7.29 5.38
CA ALA A 133 -6.97 -7.49 5.44
C ALA A 133 -7.35 -8.98 5.57
N ILE A 134 -6.67 -9.87 4.85
CA ILE A 134 -6.83 -11.32 4.96
C ILE A 134 -6.46 -11.79 6.38
N GLU A 135 -5.30 -11.36 6.90
CA GLU A 135 -4.88 -11.67 8.27
C GLU A 135 -5.89 -11.18 9.31
N ALA A 136 -6.45 -9.98 9.11
CA ALA A 136 -7.51 -9.44 9.98
C ALA A 136 -8.80 -10.28 9.95
N LEU A 137 -9.14 -10.88 8.81
CA LEU A 137 -10.30 -11.77 8.69
C LEU A 137 -10.10 -13.07 9.47
N HIS A 138 -8.90 -13.65 9.45
CA HIS A 138 -8.56 -14.81 10.27
C HIS A 138 -8.58 -14.47 11.77
N ALA A 139 -7.98 -13.34 12.15
CA ALA A 139 -8.04 -12.86 13.54
C ALA A 139 -9.48 -12.59 14.02
N TYR A 140 -10.38 -12.21 13.11
CA TYR A 140 -11.81 -12.09 13.41
C TYR A 140 -12.45 -13.44 13.77
N VAL A 141 -12.09 -14.53 13.08
CA VAL A 141 -12.58 -15.89 13.39
C VAL A 141 -12.12 -16.30 14.79
N ASP A 142 -10.84 -16.15 15.10
CA ASP A 142 -10.28 -16.44 16.44
C ASP A 142 -10.97 -15.62 17.53
N ALA A 143 -11.23 -14.35 17.25
CA ALA A 143 -11.90 -13.45 18.18
C ALA A 143 -13.36 -13.85 18.41
N GLN A 144 -14.08 -14.29 17.38
CA GLN A 144 -15.45 -14.79 17.52
C GLN A 144 -15.51 -16.07 18.34
N GLN A 145 -14.57 -16.99 18.13
CA GLN A 145 -14.46 -18.22 18.94
C GLN A 145 -14.16 -17.90 20.41
N SER A 146 -13.22 -16.99 20.67
CA SER A 146 -12.89 -16.51 22.02
C SER A 146 -14.08 -15.82 22.69
N TYR A 147 -14.81 -14.98 21.95
CA TYR A 147 -16.02 -14.33 22.46
C TYR A 147 -17.12 -15.35 22.78
N PHE A 148 -17.30 -16.36 21.92
CA PHE A 148 -18.25 -17.45 22.13
C PHE A 148 -17.92 -18.27 23.38
N ALA A 149 -16.65 -18.61 23.61
CA ALA A 149 -16.23 -19.32 24.83
C ALA A 149 -16.64 -18.58 26.11
N MET A 150 -16.58 -17.25 26.11
CA MET A 150 -16.94 -16.41 27.25
C MET A 150 -18.45 -16.16 27.38
N ASN A 151 -19.18 -16.06 26.27
CA ASN A 151 -20.55 -15.53 26.24
C ASN A 151 -21.60 -16.54 25.76
N GLN A 152 -21.18 -17.70 25.26
CA GLN A 152 -22.02 -18.73 24.62
C GLN A 152 -22.87 -18.19 23.46
N LYS A 153 -22.40 -17.13 22.81
CA LYS A 153 -22.98 -16.48 21.61
C LYS A 153 -21.89 -15.74 20.84
N TYR A 154 -22.08 -15.56 19.54
CA TYR A 154 -21.18 -14.76 18.70
C TYR A 154 -21.43 -13.26 18.82
N ALA A 155 -20.38 -12.46 18.66
CA ALA A 155 -20.45 -11.01 18.69
C ALA A 155 -21.09 -10.48 17.39
N GLN A 156 -21.91 -9.45 17.52
CA GLN A 156 -22.56 -8.76 16.39
C GLN A 156 -21.93 -7.39 16.10
N LYS A 157 -20.86 -7.04 16.83
CA LYS A 157 -20.13 -5.78 16.74
C LYS A 157 -18.63 -6.05 16.81
N ILE A 158 -17.86 -5.31 16.02
CA ILE A 158 -16.39 -5.31 16.13
C ILE A 158 -15.99 -4.54 17.40
N VAL A 159 -16.47 -3.31 17.54
CA VAL A 159 -16.20 -2.46 18.71
C VAL A 159 -17.41 -2.47 19.65
N SER A 160 -17.17 -2.72 20.94
CA SER A 160 -18.22 -2.71 21.96
C SER A 160 -18.81 -1.31 22.16
N SER A 161 -20.07 -1.24 22.54
CA SER A 161 -20.69 0.01 22.98
C SER A 161 -20.04 0.52 24.27
N LYS A 162 -20.02 1.85 24.47
CA LYS A 162 -19.34 2.49 25.60
C LYS A 162 -19.73 1.83 26.93
N GLY A 163 -18.73 1.33 27.67
CA GLY A 163 -18.91 0.67 28.97
C GLY A 163 -19.49 -0.75 28.91
N LYS A 164 -19.64 -1.35 27.72
CA LYS A 164 -20.14 -2.71 27.53
C LYS A 164 -19.05 -3.61 26.95
N LYS A 165 -19.29 -4.92 27.01
CA LYS A 165 -18.50 -5.99 26.38
C LYS A 165 -19.35 -6.77 25.36
N ASP A 166 -20.05 -6.02 24.51
CA ASP A 166 -21.02 -6.54 23.54
C ASP A 166 -20.48 -6.58 22.09
N GLY A 167 -19.17 -6.43 21.92
CA GLY A 167 -18.43 -6.60 20.67
C GLY A 167 -17.07 -7.27 20.91
N LEU A 168 -16.29 -7.44 19.84
CA LEU A 168 -15.00 -8.15 19.90
C LEU A 168 -13.85 -7.35 20.51
N TYR A 169 -13.96 -6.03 20.55
CA TYR A 169 -13.01 -5.11 21.17
C TYR A 169 -13.66 -4.27 22.27
N TRP A 170 -12.96 -4.12 23.39
CA TRP A 170 -13.22 -3.11 24.43
C TRP A 170 -11.90 -2.73 25.11
N PRO A 171 -11.72 -1.46 25.54
CA PRO A 171 -10.54 -1.09 26.32
C PRO A 171 -10.59 -1.80 27.68
N ALA A 172 -9.60 -2.63 27.97
CA ALA A 172 -9.47 -3.32 29.25
C ALA A 172 -8.64 -2.48 30.23
N SER A 173 -9.07 -2.43 31.50
CA SER A 173 -8.28 -1.83 32.58
C SER A 173 -7.16 -2.77 33.05
N PRO A 174 -6.10 -2.28 33.71
CA PRO A 174 -5.07 -3.14 34.30
C PRO A 174 -5.68 -4.21 35.21
N GLY A 175 -5.36 -5.48 34.96
CA GLY A 175 -5.89 -6.62 35.71
C GLY A 175 -7.26 -7.14 35.24
N GLU A 176 -7.88 -6.49 34.27
CA GLU A 176 -9.11 -6.96 33.64
C GLU A 176 -8.82 -7.95 32.50
N ALA A 177 -9.71 -8.93 32.29
CA ALA A 177 -9.61 -9.82 31.14
C ALA A 177 -9.64 -9.03 29.81
N PRO A 178 -8.69 -9.26 28.91
CA PRO A 178 -8.60 -8.54 27.63
C PRO A 178 -9.80 -8.87 26.73
N SER A 179 -10.10 -7.98 25.80
CA SER A 179 -11.03 -8.27 24.72
C SER A 179 -10.45 -9.29 23.73
N PRO A 180 -11.30 -10.06 23.02
CA PRO A 180 -10.85 -11.00 21.99
C PRO A 180 -9.95 -10.36 20.92
N LEU A 181 -10.29 -9.16 20.44
CA LEU A 181 -9.41 -8.36 19.58
C LEU A 181 -8.58 -7.39 20.43
N GLY A 182 -7.33 -7.17 20.02
CA GLY A 182 -6.44 -6.19 20.64
C GLY A 182 -6.67 -4.75 20.15
N PRO A 183 -6.03 -3.74 20.80
CA PRO A 183 -6.18 -2.33 20.46
C PRO A 183 -5.69 -1.96 19.05
N ALA A 184 -4.90 -2.83 18.40
CA ALA A 184 -4.49 -2.66 17.00
C ALA A 184 -5.69 -2.61 16.03
N PHE A 185 -6.82 -3.23 16.39
CA PHE A 185 -8.06 -3.19 15.61
C PHE A 185 -8.91 -1.93 15.86
N SER A 186 -8.48 -1.05 16.78
CA SER A 186 -9.12 0.24 16.97
C SER A 186 -8.58 1.23 15.92
N PRO A 187 -9.43 1.80 15.05
CA PRO A 187 -8.97 2.80 14.10
C PRO A 187 -8.43 4.02 14.87
N LYS A 188 -7.20 4.45 14.53
CA LYS A 188 -6.57 5.64 15.11
C LYS A 188 -7.35 6.91 14.74
N GLU A 189 -7.91 6.93 13.53
CA GLU A 189 -8.72 8.02 13.01
C GLU A 189 -10.00 7.48 12.34
N PRO A 190 -11.17 8.09 12.56
CA PRO A 190 -12.40 7.67 11.90
C PRO A 190 -12.26 7.68 10.38
N GLY A 191 -12.74 6.62 9.73
CA GLY A 191 -12.81 6.56 8.27
C GLY A 191 -11.56 6.04 7.56
N THR A 192 -10.40 5.97 8.22
CA THR A 192 -9.13 5.47 7.64
C THR A 192 -9.11 3.96 7.37
N GLY A 193 -9.97 3.21 8.04
CA GLY A 193 -9.97 1.74 7.96
C GLY A 193 -8.79 1.13 8.71
N TYR A 194 -8.63 -0.18 8.61
CA TYR A 194 -7.47 -0.91 9.11
C TYR A 194 -6.63 -1.30 7.90
N HIS A 195 -5.39 -0.80 7.80
CA HIS A 195 -4.52 -0.95 6.62
C HIS A 195 -5.23 -0.62 5.30
N GLY A 196 -6.01 0.47 5.27
CA GLY A 196 -6.73 0.88 4.07
C GLY A 196 -7.95 0.02 3.71
N TYR A 197 -8.42 -0.85 4.63
CA TYR A 197 -9.60 -1.69 4.46
C TYR A 197 -10.72 -1.37 5.46
N ARG A 198 -11.96 -1.51 5.01
CA ARG A 198 -13.17 -1.43 5.83
C ARG A 198 -13.71 -2.84 6.06
N PHE A 199 -14.33 -3.05 7.21
CA PHE A 199 -14.85 -4.34 7.63
C PHE A 199 -16.30 -4.21 8.09
N ARG A 200 -17.12 -5.23 7.78
CA ARG A 200 -18.51 -5.31 8.26
C ARG A 200 -18.89 -6.76 8.52
N ILE A 201 -19.44 -7.01 9.70
CA ILE A 201 -20.04 -8.30 10.04
C ILE A 201 -21.27 -8.52 9.14
N LEU A 202 -21.35 -9.69 8.54
CA LEU A 202 -22.48 -10.13 7.72
C LEU A 202 -23.37 -11.09 8.51
N PRO A 203 -24.70 -11.05 8.32
CA PRO A 203 -25.57 -12.12 8.76
C PRO A 203 -25.18 -13.45 8.09
N ASP A 204 -25.12 -14.51 8.87
CA ASP A 204 -24.96 -15.88 8.40
C ASP A 204 -25.85 -16.79 9.25
N LYS A 205 -26.51 -17.76 8.61
CA LYS A 205 -27.35 -18.75 9.29
C LYS A 205 -26.52 -19.83 9.97
N ASN A 206 -25.31 -20.06 9.48
CA ASN A 206 -24.45 -21.14 9.96
C ASN A 206 -23.56 -20.70 11.13
N GLY A 207 -23.39 -19.39 11.37
CA GLY A 207 -22.60 -18.87 12.47
C GLY A 207 -22.37 -17.37 12.33
N PHE A 208 -21.16 -16.99 11.97
CA PHE A 208 -20.76 -15.61 11.75
C PHE A 208 -19.99 -15.47 10.46
N ALA A 209 -20.04 -14.28 9.88
CA ALA A 209 -19.30 -13.93 8.68
C ALA A 209 -18.88 -12.47 8.68
N MET A 210 -17.95 -12.12 7.81
CA MET A 210 -17.47 -10.77 7.62
C MET A 210 -17.12 -10.52 6.15
N VAL A 211 -17.34 -9.28 5.71
CA VAL A 211 -16.82 -8.76 4.45
C VAL A 211 -15.80 -7.66 4.74
N ALA A 212 -14.72 -7.64 3.95
CA ALA A 212 -13.74 -6.57 3.90
C ALA A 212 -13.65 -5.99 2.48
N TRP A 213 -13.44 -4.68 2.35
CA TRP A 213 -13.30 -4.00 1.07
C TRP A 213 -12.38 -2.78 1.20
N PRO A 214 -11.71 -2.33 0.11
CA PRO A 214 -10.79 -1.21 0.18
C PRO A 214 -11.52 0.09 0.52
N VAL A 215 -10.86 0.95 1.30
CA VAL A 215 -11.30 2.33 1.55
C VAL A 215 -11.33 3.14 0.26
N SER A 216 -10.33 2.95 -0.62
CA SER A 216 -10.24 3.58 -1.94
C SER A 216 -9.80 2.53 -2.97
N TYR A 217 -10.71 2.14 -3.84
CA TYR A 217 -10.47 1.14 -4.88
C TYR A 217 -9.34 1.59 -5.83
N GLY A 218 -8.37 0.70 -6.09
CA GLY A 218 -7.20 0.96 -6.92
C GLY A 218 -6.12 1.82 -6.23
N GLN A 219 -6.33 2.23 -4.98
CA GLN A 219 -5.34 2.98 -4.19
C GLN A 219 -4.94 2.23 -2.92
N THR A 220 -5.93 1.85 -2.11
CA THR A 220 -5.68 1.09 -0.87
C THR A 220 -5.85 -0.41 -1.05
N GLY A 221 -6.51 -0.82 -2.12
CA GLY A 221 -6.72 -2.21 -2.49
C GLY A 221 -7.61 -2.35 -3.73
N VAL A 222 -7.64 -3.54 -4.33
CA VAL A 222 -8.49 -3.89 -5.48
C VAL A 222 -9.52 -4.92 -5.07
N MET A 223 -9.09 -5.96 -4.36
CA MET A 223 -9.94 -7.08 -3.98
C MET A 223 -10.81 -6.74 -2.77
N SER A 224 -12.05 -7.22 -2.79
CA SER A 224 -12.88 -7.38 -1.61
C SER A 224 -12.84 -8.83 -1.15
N PHE A 225 -13.01 -9.06 0.16
CA PHE A 225 -12.86 -10.36 0.78
C PHE A 225 -14.08 -10.73 1.62
N VAL A 226 -14.41 -12.01 1.71
CA VAL A 226 -15.41 -12.53 2.66
C VAL A 226 -14.87 -13.77 3.36
N ILE A 227 -15.22 -13.91 4.63
CA ILE A 227 -14.91 -15.08 5.46
C ILE A 227 -16.15 -15.47 6.27
N ASN A 228 -16.27 -16.74 6.62
CA ASN A 228 -17.22 -17.26 7.60
C ASN A 228 -16.50 -18.06 8.70
N GLN A 229 -17.28 -18.71 9.56
CA GLN A 229 -16.75 -19.55 10.65
C GLN A 229 -15.84 -20.71 10.22
N ASP A 230 -15.86 -21.11 8.94
CA ASP A 230 -15.02 -22.19 8.43
C ASP A 230 -13.57 -21.74 8.15
N ASP A 231 -13.27 -20.47 8.45
CA ASP A 231 -11.96 -19.83 8.30
C ASP A 231 -11.41 -19.86 6.87
N LYS A 232 -12.32 -19.80 5.89
CA LYS A 232 -11.98 -19.77 4.46
C LYS A 232 -12.28 -18.40 3.86
N VAL A 233 -11.22 -17.73 3.42
CA VAL A 233 -11.32 -16.44 2.76
C VAL A 233 -11.60 -16.63 1.28
N TYR A 234 -12.60 -15.89 0.77
CA TYR A 234 -12.86 -15.75 -0.64
C TYR A 234 -12.65 -14.29 -1.04
N GLN A 235 -12.18 -14.06 -2.26
CA GLN A 235 -11.95 -12.76 -2.85
C GLN A 235 -12.77 -12.53 -4.11
N SER A 236 -13.14 -11.28 -4.36
CA SER A 236 -13.73 -10.82 -5.61
C SER A 236 -13.33 -9.37 -5.85
N ASP A 237 -12.96 -9.05 -7.09
CA ASP A 237 -12.87 -7.65 -7.54
C ASP A 237 -14.30 -7.12 -7.77
N LEU A 238 -14.74 -6.20 -6.91
CA LEU A 238 -16.05 -5.56 -7.00
C LEU A 238 -16.00 -4.24 -7.81
N GLY A 239 -14.82 -3.85 -8.29
CA GLY A 239 -14.56 -2.64 -9.05
C GLY A 239 -14.61 -1.37 -8.21
N SER A 240 -14.70 -0.22 -8.89
CA SER A 240 -14.80 1.11 -8.26
C SER A 240 -16.01 1.28 -7.34
N GLU A 241 -17.02 0.41 -7.43
CA GLU A 241 -18.21 0.38 -6.57
C GLU A 241 -18.07 -0.60 -5.38
N SER A 242 -16.84 -1.00 -5.04
CA SER A 242 -16.56 -1.98 -3.97
C SER A 242 -17.27 -1.63 -2.66
N GLU A 243 -17.27 -0.36 -2.25
CA GLU A 243 -17.96 0.06 -1.03
C GLU A 243 -19.48 -0.12 -1.11
N GLN A 244 -20.11 0.34 -2.18
CA GLN A 244 -21.56 0.24 -2.35
C GLN A 244 -21.99 -1.23 -2.39
N LYS A 245 -21.28 -2.06 -3.18
CA LYS A 245 -21.58 -3.49 -3.32
C LYS A 245 -21.35 -4.25 -2.02
N ALA A 246 -20.22 -4.03 -1.34
CA ALA A 246 -19.93 -4.68 -0.07
C ALA A 246 -20.92 -4.29 1.03
N ARG A 247 -21.39 -3.03 1.07
CA ARG A 247 -22.45 -2.59 2.00
C ARG A 247 -23.82 -3.16 1.67
N ALA A 248 -24.11 -3.41 0.39
CA ALA A 248 -25.39 -3.96 -0.07
C ALA A 248 -25.55 -5.47 0.21
N LEU A 249 -24.47 -6.19 0.54
CA LEU A 249 -24.55 -7.62 0.89
C LEU A 249 -25.48 -7.85 2.09
N ALA A 250 -26.57 -8.58 1.87
CA ALA A 250 -27.58 -8.86 2.89
C ALA A 250 -27.18 -10.01 3.82
N SER A 251 -26.37 -10.94 3.34
CA SER A 251 -25.88 -12.11 4.09
C SER A 251 -24.59 -12.66 3.45
N TYR A 252 -23.90 -13.55 4.15
CA TYR A 252 -22.82 -14.35 3.57
C TYR A 252 -23.38 -15.33 2.53
N ALA A 253 -23.08 -15.07 1.26
CA ALA A 253 -23.49 -15.91 0.12
C ALA A 253 -22.51 -15.70 -1.05
N PRO A 254 -21.25 -16.17 -0.95
CA PRO A 254 -20.32 -16.10 -2.07
C PRO A 254 -20.90 -16.89 -3.26
N ASP A 255 -21.01 -16.21 -4.40
CA ASP A 255 -21.40 -16.82 -5.68
C ASP A 255 -20.16 -17.16 -6.54
N LYS A 256 -20.36 -17.42 -7.84
CA LYS A 256 -19.28 -17.81 -8.75
C LYS A 256 -18.24 -16.70 -9.01
N THR A 257 -18.52 -15.45 -8.62
CA THR A 257 -17.57 -14.34 -8.75
C THR A 257 -16.54 -14.34 -7.61
N TRP A 258 -16.84 -15.02 -6.51
CA TRP A 258 -15.96 -15.16 -5.36
C TRP A 258 -15.07 -16.39 -5.52
N GLN A 259 -13.76 -16.18 -5.44
CA GLN A 259 -12.75 -17.23 -5.58
C GLN A 259 -12.05 -17.46 -4.25
N PRO A 260 -11.74 -18.71 -3.86
CA PRO A 260 -10.96 -18.96 -2.65
C PRO A 260 -9.59 -18.28 -2.78
N VAL A 261 -9.15 -17.63 -1.70
CA VAL A 261 -7.76 -17.14 -1.60
C VAL A 261 -6.86 -18.36 -1.37
N GLU A 262 -5.83 -18.51 -2.18
CA GLU A 262 -4.84 -19.57 -1.99
C GLU A 262 -3.88 -19.20 -0.83
N PRO A 263 -3.54 -20.17 0.04
CA PRO A 263 -2.63 -19.95 1.17
C PRO A 263 -1.17 -19.77 0.77
#